data_AF-A0ABD2JJA1-F1
#
_entry.id   AF-A0ABD2JJA1-F1
#
_cell.length_a   1.000
_cell.length_b   1.000
_cell.length_c   1.000
_cell.angle_alpha   90.00
_cell.angle_beta   90.00
_cell.angle_gamma   90.00
#
_symmetry.space_group_name_H-M   'P 1'
#
loop_
_entity.id
_entity.type
_entity.pdbx_description
1 polymer ?
#
loop_
_entity_poly.entity_id
_entity_poly.type
_entity_poly.pdbx_seq_one_letter_code
_entity_poly.pdbx_strand_id
1 'polypeptide(L)'
;MDSFCCVCLAIYGGSHSCSVCKLPCHTFCGNSAGGVEAEGFGAKVVCHNCINEDGNASMTAEASENDEHEPQNNNNENEGTPAKGKKRHRNNDSAKKLEAVEWARKNSIRAAAIKFDVDRKAIRDWIAQEDKLREQIMTPNGGKRMRLGGAGRPVQRPDIDIALAEWVTERQKNQQPVSRSIIQRRAAELFMDTGTKASLGWLQKFLKRHDFVLRKKTSAVYQKPSSS
;
A
#
# COMPACT_ATOMS: atom_id res chain seq x y z
N MET A 1 14.62 2.09 -28.78
CA MET A 1 13.92 1.58 -27.58
C MET A 1 12.45 1.86 -27.80
N ASP A 2 11.78 0.88 -28.36
CA ASP A 2 10.42 1.04 -28.85
C ASP A 2 9.46 1.13 -27.67
N SER A 3 8.64 2.18 -27.63
CA SER A 3 7.74 2.49 -26.51
C SER A 3 6.33 2.01 -26.83
N PHE A 4 5.69 1.37 -25.84
CA PHE A 4 4.34 0.80 -25.96
C PHE A 4 3.26 1.79 -25.50
N CYS A 5 2.16 1.87 -26.25
CA CYS A 5 0.99 2.64 -25.85
C CYS A 5 0.17 1.86 -24.82
N CYS A 6 -0.04 2.37 -23.61
CA CYS A 6 -0.85 1.67 -22.60
C CYS A 6 -2.37 1.68 -22.89
N VAL A 7 -2.81 2.43 -23.91
CA VAL A 7 -4.22 2.53 -24.31
C VAL A 7 -4.54 1.60 -25.48
N CYS A 8 -3.69 1.53 -26.51
CA CYS A 8 -3.92 0.70 -27.70
C CYS A 8 -2.86 -0.39 -27.96
N LEU A 9 -1.83 -0.49 -27.12
CA LEU A 9 -0.76 -1.50 -27.18
C LEU A 9 0.08 -1.50 -28.47
N ALA A 10 -0.04 -0.48 -29.32
CA ALA A 10 0.81 -0.33 -30.50
C ALA A 10 2.24 0.13 -30.14
N ILE A 11 3.20 -0.30 -30.95
CA ILE A 11 4.60 0.12 -30.91
C ILE A 11 4.74 1.43 -31.70
N TYR A 12 5.27 2.49 -31.09
CA TYR A 12 5.51 3.75 -31.79
C TYR A 12 6.88 4.37 -31.45
N GLY A 13 7.49 5.01 -32.46
CA GLY A 13 8.61 5.94 -32.30
C GLY A 13 8.05 7.31 -31.95
N GLY A 14 8.16 7.72 -30.68
CA GLY A 14 7.51 8.92 -30.16
C GLY A 14 7.91 10.21 -30.88
N SER A 15 6.92 10.95 -31.39
CA SER A 15 7.15 12.24 -32.06
C SER A 15 6.41 13.42 -31.44
N HIS A 16 5.56 13.23 -30.42
CA HIS A 16 4.77 14.32 -29.85
C HIS A 16 4.83 14.35 -28.32
N SER A 17 4.84 15.55 -27.76
CA SER A 17 4.77 15.78 -26.31
C SER A 17 3.52 16.60 -25.99
N CYS A 18 2.85 16.24 -24.90
CA CYS A 18 1.64 16.93 -24.47
C CYS A 18 1.92 18.40 -24.18
N SER A 19 1.18 19.32 -24.78
CA SER A 19 1.38 20.75 -24.58
C SER A 19 1.17 21.18 -23.12
N VAL A 20 0.35 20.45 -22.37
CA VAL A 20 0.01 20.72 -20.96
C VAL A 20 1.02 20.11 -19.98
N CYS A 21 1.26 18.80 -20.06
CA CYS A 21 2.09 18.10 -19.07
C CYS A 21 3.49 17.73 -19.56
N LYS A 22 3.81 18.05 -20.83
CA LYS A 22 5.10 17.79 -21.50
C LYS A 22 5.54 16.32 -21.57
N LEU A 23 4.67 15.38 -21.19
CA LEU A 23 4.91 13.95 -21.32
C LEU A 23 4.76 13.49 -22.79
N PRO A 24 5.55 12.51 -23.25
CA PRO A 24 5.45 11.97 -24.60
C PRO A 24 4.07 11.32 -24.82
N CYS A 25 3.46 11.58 -25.98
CA CYS A 25 2.16 11.04 -26.37
C CYS A 25 2.16 10.58 -27.84
N HIS A 26 1.35 9.57 -28.13
CA HIS A 26 1.10 9.06 -29.48
C HIS A 26 -0.15 9.73 -30.07
N THR A 27 -0.12 10.12 -31.35
CA THR A 27 -1.17 10.95 -32.00
C THR A 27 -2.45 10.18 -32.33
N PHE A 28 -2.51 8.87 -32.13
CA PHE A 28 -3.76 8.12 -32.35
C PHE A 28 -4.13 7.24 -31.16
N CYS A 29 -5.14 7.69 -30.42
CA CYS A 29 -6.25 6.85 -29.97
C CYS A 29 -7.45 7.72 -29.51
N GLY A 30 -8.34 8.03 -30.45
CA GLY A 30 -9.64 8.67 -30.24
C GLY A 30 -10.28 8.99 -31.59
N ASN A 31 -11.48 8.47 -31.83
CA ASN A 31 -12.19 8.46 -33.12
C ASN A 31 -12.17 9.81 -33.88
N SER A 32 -12.01 9.68 -35.19
CA SER A 32 -12.18 10.68 -36.23
C SER A 32 -13.57 11.33 -36.18
N ALA A 33 -13.60 12.64 -35.96
CA ALA A 33 -14.66 13.51 -36.45
C ALA A 33 -14.01 14.80 -36.97
N GLY A 34 -13.97 14.95 -38.29
CA GLY A 34 -13.46 16.14 -38.98
C GLY A 34 -12.07 15.95 -39.55
N GLY A 35 -12.01 15.65 -40.85
CA GLY A 35 -10.76 15.57 -41.59
C GLY A 35 -10.10 16.93 -41.75
N VAL A 36 -8.79 16.97 -41.53
CA VAL A 36 -7.84 17.70 -42.37
C VAL A 36 -6.48 17.06 -42.13
N GLU A 37 -5.81 16.74 -43.23
CA GLU A 37 -4.40 16.39 -43.29
C GLU A 37 -3.59 17.52 -42.63
N ALA A 38 -2.76 17.19 -41.65
CA ALA A 38 -1.76 18.11 -41.14
C ALA A 38 -0.51 17.32 -40.78
N GLU A 39 0.31 17.09 -41.80
CA GLU A 39 1.71 16.77 -41.64
C GLU A 39 2.40 17.89 -40.86
N GLY A 40 3.17 17.56 -39.82
CA GLY A 40 3.98 18.55 -39.12
C GLY A 40 4.54 18.10 -37.78
N PHE A 41 5.86 17.94 -37.72
CA PHE A 41 6.61 18.00 -36.46
C PHE A 41 6.30 19.33 -35.75
N GLY A 42 5.70 19.28 -34.55
CA GLY A 42 5.46 20.47 -33.71
C GLY A 42 4.00 20.82 -33.40
N ALA A 43 3.01 20.02 -33.82
CA ALA A 43 1.61 20.26 -33.41
C ALA A 43 1.40 20.14 -31.89
N LYS A 44 0.68 21.10 -31.28
CA LYS A 44 0.32 21.09 -29.84
C LYS A 44 -0.75 20.02 -29.58
N VAL A 45 -0.32 18.79 -29.27
CA VAL A 45 -1.21 17.69 -28.90
C VAL A 45 -1.47 17.71 -27.39
N VAL A 46 -2.67 17.36 -26.95
CA VAL A 46 -3.03 17.22 -25.53
C VAL A 46 -3.31 15.74 -25.25
N CYS A 47 -2.72 15.17 -24.19
CA CYS A 47 -2.93 13.76 -23.87
C CYS A 47 -4.32 13.51 -23.27
N HIS A 48 -4.79 12.26 -23.33
CA HIS A 48 -6.10 11.85 -22.78
C HIS A 48 -6.27 12.18 -21.29
N ASN A 49 -5.17 12.31 -20.53
CA ASN A 49 -5.22 12.72 -19.12
C ASN A 49 -5.41 14.23 -18.92
N CYS A 50 -5.28 15.03 -19.98
CA CYS A 50 -5.35 16.50 -19.97
C CYS A 50 -6.50 17.06 -20.85
N ILE A 51 -7.21 16.19 -21.57
CA ILE A 51 -8.43 16.54 -22.33
C ILE A 51 -9.65 16.46 -21.41
N ASN A 52 -10.53 17.47 -21.47
CA ASN A 52 -11.85 17.46 -20.82
C ASN A 52 -12.93 16.88 -21.75
N GLU A 53 -14.14 16.64 -21.23
CA GLU A 53 -15.27 16.03 -21.97
C GLU A 53 -15.68 16.81 -23.24
N ASP A 54 -15.38 18.11 -23.31
CA ASP A 54 -15.65 18.98 -24.46
C ASP A 54 -14.53 18.97 -25.53
N GLY A 55 -13.54 18.09 -25.42
CA GLY A 55 -12.42 17.99 -26.37
C GLY A 55 -11.35 19.09 -26.25
N ASN A 56 -11.48 19.97 -25.24
CA ASN A 56 -10.57 21.11 -25.07
C ASN A 56 -9.42 20.82 -24.08
N ALA A 57 -8.30 21.52 -24.28
CA ALA A 57 -7.11 21.46 -23.42
C ALA A 57 -7.40 22.07 -22.05
N SER A 58 -7.27 21.30 -20.98
CA SER A 58 -7.37 21.86 -19.63
C SER A 58 -6.06 22.59 -19.29
N MET A 59 -6.02 23.91 -19.46
CA MET A 59 -4.94 24.76 -18.93
C MET A 59 -5.51 25.79 -17.96
N THR A 60 -4.95 25.82 -16.74
CA THR A 60 -4.73 27.08 -16.03
C THR A 60 -3.32 27.50 -16.38
N ALA A 61 -3.19 28.34 -17.41
CA ALA A 61 -2.00 29.14 -17.72
C ALA A 61 -2.39 30.16 -18.79
N GLU A 62 -2.74 31.36 -18.34
CA GLU A 62 -2.91 32.56 -19.17
C GLU A 62 -1.54 33.24 -19.36
N ALA A 63 -1.22 33.55 -20.62
CA ALA A 63 -0.34 34.63 -21.11
C ALA A 63 -0.11 34.31 -22.61
N SER A 64 -0.33 35.17 -23.61
CA SER A 64 -0.39 36.64 -23.65
C SER A 64 -0.94 37.08 -25.01
N GLU A 65 -1.68 38.19 -25.06
CA GLU A 65 -1.76 39.07 -26.24
C GLU A 65 -1.20 40.45 -25.86
N ASN A 66 -0.58 41.10 -26.84
CA ASN A 66 0.24 42.31 -26.74
C ASN A 66 -0.57 43.58 -26.43
N ASP A 67 0.01 44.57 -25.74
CA ASP A 67 0.57 45.82 -26.31
C ASP A 67 0.75 46.90 -25.23
N GLU A 68 1.66 47.83 -25.47
CA GLU A 68 2.36 48.71 -24.51
C GLU A 68 1.54 49.90 -23.97
N HIS A 69 1.72 50.27 -22.68
CA HIS A 69 2.10 51.64 -22.27
C HIS A 69 2.56 51.76 -20.79
N GLU A 70 3.38 52.79 -20.54
CA GLU A 70 4.31 53.18 -19.45
C GLU A 70 3.89 53.19 -17.95
N PRO A 71 4.87 53.33 -17.02
CA PRO A 71 4.82 52.77 -15.67
C PRO A 71 4.43 53.78 -14.59
N GLN A 72 3.76 53.31 -13.53
CA GLN A 72 3.77 53.96 -12.22
C GLN A 72 3.86 52.93 -11.08
N ASN A 73 5.04 52.97 -10.45
CA ASN A 73 5.39 52.55 -9.10
C ASN A 73 4.25 52.66 -8.08
N ASN A 74 3.97 51.60 -7.31
CA ASN A 74 3.77 51.67 -5.86
C ASN A 74 3.80 50.28 -5.19
N ASN A 75 4.40 50.28 -4.00
CA ASN A 75 4.70 49.15 -3.11
C ASN A 75 3.45 48.52 -2.45
N ASN A 76 3.69 47.41 -1.72
CA ASN A 76 2.82 46.64 -0.80
C ASN A 76 1.92 45.57 -1.45
N GLU A 77 1.75 44.36 -0.93
CA GLU A 77 2.07 43.76 0.37
C GLU A 77 2.08 42.22 0.25
N ASN A 78 2.88 41.58 1.10
CA ASN A 78 3.15 40.15 1.19
C ASN A 78 2.00 39.40 1.89
N GLU A 79 1.19 38.64 1.15
CA GLU A 79 0.17 37.72 1.70
C GLU A 79 0.67 36.27 1.60
N GLY A 80 1.17 35.76 2.74
CA GLY A 80 1.75 34.43 2.88
C GLY A 80 0.72 33.30 2.71
N THR A 81 1.01 32.36 1.81
CA THR A 81 0.20 31.15 1.65
C THR A 81 0.37 30.21 2.85
N PRO A 82 -0.71 29.75 3.53
CA PRO A 82 -0.57 28.92 4.72
C PRO A 82 -0.18 27.48 4.35
N ALA A 83 0.90 27.00 4.97
CA ALA A 83 1.41 25.64 4.83
C ALA A 83 0.33 24.59 5.19
N LYS A 84 -0.04 23.74 4.23
CA LYS A 84 -0.98 22.63 4.46
C LYS A 84 -0.38 21.64 5.47
N GLY A 85 -0.97 21.59 6.67
CA GLY A 85 -0.63 20.60 7.69
C GLY A 85 -0.73 19.17 7.16
N LYS A 86 0.23 18.31 7.55
CA LYS A 86 0.26 16.89 7.16
C LYS A 86 -1.03 16.21 7.62
N LYS A 87 -1.92 15.85 6.68
CA LYS A 87 -3.15 15.12 6.97
C LYS A 87 -2.81 13.87 7.78
N ARG A 88 -3.41 13.73 8.97
CA ARG A 88 -3.30 12.52 9.79
C ARG A 88 -3.78 11.34 8.95
N HIS A 89 -2.96 10.32 8.81
CA HIS A 89 -3.28 9.14 8.03
C HIS A 89 -4.56 8.51 8.60
N ARG A 90 -5.69 8.59 7.88
CA ARG A 90 -6.96 8.02 8.32
C ARG A 90 -6.78 6.50 8.51
N ASN A 91 -7.42 5.96 9.56
CA ASN A 91 -7.45 4.53 9.81
C ASN A 91 -8.35 3.87 8.74
N ASN A 92 -7.72 3.29 7.72
CA ASN A 92 -8.42 2.57 6.65
C ASN A 92 -8.31 1.07 6.94
N ASP A 93 -9.38 0.50 7.48
CA ASP A 93 -9.47 -0.94 7.71
C ASP A 93 -9.69 -1.70 6.40
N SER A 94 -9.59 -3.03 6.45
CA SER A 94 -9.62 -3.85 5.24
C SER A 94 -11.00 -3.85 4.58
N ALA A 95 -12.06 -3.76 5.38
CA ALA A 95 -13.44 -3.65 4.89
C ALA A 95 -13.64 -2.35 4.10
N LYS A 96 -13.25 -1.20 4.68
CA LYS A 96 -13.32 0.11 4.02
C LYS A 96 -12.49 0.15 2.74
N LYS A 97 -11.32 -0.51 2.73
CA LYS A 97 -10.49 -0.59 1.51
C LYS A 97 -11.20 -1.34 0.39
N LEU A 98 -11.83 -2.49 0.69
CA LEU A 98 -12.59 -3.24 -0.31
C LEU A 98 -13.84 -2.49 -0.78
N GLU A 99 -14.56 -1.83 0.12
CA GLU A 99 -15.68 -0.96 -0.25
C GLU A 99 -15.22 0.15 -1.21
N ALA A 100 -14.06 0.76 -0.93
CA ALA A 100 -13.47 1.76 -1.80
C ALA A 100 -13.07 1.22 -3.18
N VAL A 101 -12.57 -0.02 -3.23
CA VAL A 101 -12.26 -0.71 -4.49
C VAL A 101 -13.52 -1.00 -5.29
N GLU A 102 -14.55 -1.58 -4.68
CA GLU A 102 -15.83 -1.86 -5.34
C GLU A 102 -16.49 -0.58 -5.87
N TRP A 103 -16.45 0.49 -5.08
CA TRP A 103 -16.96 1.79 -5.51
C TRP A 103 -16.17 2.35 -6.69
N ALA A 104 -14.84 2.24 -6.68
CA ALA A 104 -13.98 2.71 -7.76
C ALA A 104 -14.21 1.93 -9.07
N ARG A 105 -14.53 0.63 -9.01
CA ARG A 105 -14.87 -0.20 -10.19
C ARG A 105 -16.20 0.21 -10.82
N LYS A 106 -17.19 0.60 -10.01
CA LYS A 106 -18.51 1.06 -10.47
C LYS A 106 -18.52 2.49 -10.99
N ASN A 107 -17.56 3.30 -10.53
CA ASN A 107 -17.48 4.73 -10.84
C ASN A 107 -16.10 5.05 -11.40
N SER A 108 -15.29 5.83 -10.67
CA SER A 108 -13.91 6.15 -11.04
C SER A 108 -13.01 6.24 -9.82
N ILE A 109 -11.70 6.08 -10.04
CA ILE A 109 -10.67 6.22 -8.99
C ILE A 109 -10.70 7.63 -8.37
N ARG A 110 -10.93 8.67 -9.18
CA ARG A 110 -11.01 10.06 -8.70
C ARG A 110 -12.17 10.22 -7.73
N ALA A 111 -13.35 9.75 -8.12
CA ALA A 111 -14.53 9.94 -7.29
C ALA A 111 -14.47 9.04 -6.03
N ALA A 112 -13.77 7.91 -6.08
CA ALA A 112 -13.53 7.05 -4.92
C ALA A 112 -12.60 7.75 -3.92
N ALA A 113 -11.50 8.32 -4.42
CA ALA A 113 -10.56 9.08 -3.61
C ALA A 113 -11.25 10.22 -2.84
N ILE A 114 -12.17 10.94 -3.50
CA ILE A 114 -12.97 12.00 -2.88
C ILE A 114 -13.92 11.40 -1.83
N LYS A 115 -14.70 10.38 -2.19
CA LYS A 115 -15.69 9.75 -1.31
C LYS A 115 -15.08 9.19 -0.02
N PHE A 116 -13.93 8.53 -0.12
CA PHE A 116 -13.29 7.87 1.01
C PHE A 116 -12.24 8.76 1.73
N ASP A 117 -12.03 10.00 1.26
CA ASP A 117 -10.95 10.94 1.60
C ASP A 117 -9.59 10.24 1.72
N VAL A 118 -9.14 9.70 0.60
CA VAL A 118 -7.83 9.06 0.45
C VAL A 118 -7.19 9.48 -0.85
N ASP A 119 -5.87 9.40 -0.93
CA ASP A 119 -5.18 9.71 -2.17
C ASP A 119 -5.55 8.73 -3.29
N ARG A 120 -5.62 9.22 -4.52
CA ARG A 120 -5.82 8.37 -5.72
C ARG A 120 -4.78 7.25 -5.82
N LYS A 121 -3.59 7.45 -5.26
CA LYS A 121 -2.56 6.40 -5.17
C LYS A 121 -2.99 5.27 -4.23
N ALA A 122 -3.58 5.57 -3.07
CA ALA A 122 -4.06 4.56 -2.14
C ALA A 122 -5.13 3.67 -2.77
N ILE A 123 -6.09 4.26 -3.51
CA ILE A 123 -7.10 3.49 -4.25
C ILE A 123 -6.45 2.55 -5.27
N ARG A 124 -5.48 3.04 -6.06
CA ARG A 124 -4.73 2.20 -7.01
C ARG A 124 -3.99 1.06 -6.32
N ASP A 125 -3.29 1.35 -5.22
CA ASP A 125 -2.55 0.36 -4.45
C ASP A 125 -3.51 -0.69 -3.85
N TRP A 126 -4.72 -0.30 -3.42
CA TRP A 126 -5.73 -1.24 -2.91
C TRP A 126 -6.36 -2.09 -4.00
N ILE A 127 -6.57 -1.54 -5.20
CA ILE A 127 -6.98 -2.32 -6.38
C ILE A 127 -5.90 -3.37 -6.72
N ALA A 128 -4.62 -3.00 -6.67
CA ALA A 128 -3.53 -3.95 -6.91
C ALA A 128 -3.38 -5.03 -5.80
N GLN A 129 -3.92 -4.76 -4.61
CA GLN A 129 -3.87 -5.66 -3.45
C GLN A 129 -5.22 -6.31 -3.13
N GLU A 130 -6.17 -6.25 -4.06
CA GLU A 130 -7.57 -6.63 -3.86
C GLU A 130 -7.72 -8.07 -3.38
N ASP A 131 -6.99 -9.02 -3.98
CA ASP A 131 -7.02 -10.43 -3.60
C ASP A 131 -6.54 -10.65 -2.16
N LYS A 132 -5.43 -10.00 -1.77
CA LYS A 132 -4.89 -10.08 -0.40
C LYS A 132 -5.83 -9.45 0.62
N LEU A 133 -6.58 -8.41 0.24
CA LEU A 133 -7.59 -7.80 1.09
C LEU A 133 -8.78 -8.75 1.27
N ARG A 134 -9.24 -9.43 0.22
CA ARG A 134 -10.31 -10.45 0.29
C ARG A 134 -9.92 -11.61 1.20
N GLU A 135 -8.74 -12.19 0.99
CA GLU A 135 -8.20 -13.25 1.85
C GLU A 135 -8.13 -12.80 3.31
N GLN A 136 -7.67 -11.56 3.55
CA GLN A 136 -7.57 -11.04 4.91
C GLN A 136 -8.93 -10.93 5.59
N ILE A 137 -10.01 -10.51 4.91
CA ILE A 137 -11.34 -10.42 5.52
C ILE A 137 -11.89 -11.78 5.95
N MET A 138 -11.51 -12.87 5.27
CA MET A 138 -11.91 -14.23 5.65
C MET A 138 -11.29 -14.68 6.98
N THR A 139 -10.25 -14.00 7.47
CA THR A 139 -9.63 -14.32 8.77
C THR A 139 -10.37 -13.68 9.95
N PRO A 140 -10.31 -14.28 11.16
CA PRO A 140 -10.89 -13.67 12.36
C PRO A 140 -10.36 -12.25 12.61
N ASN A 141 -11.26 -11.29 12.82
CA ASN A 141 -10.95 -9.86 12.93
C ASN A 141 -10.29 -9.22 11.69
N GLY A 142 -10.25 -9.92 10.56
CA GLY A 142 -9.63 -9.50 9.31
C GLY A 142 -10.10 -8.15 8.78
N GLY A 143 -11.41 -7.93 8.79
CA GLY A 143 -12.03 -6.68 8.36
C GLY A 143 -11.54 -5.44 9.10
N LYS A 144 -11.25 -5.57 10.41
CA LYS A 144 -10.79 -4.46 11.28
C LYS A 144 -9.30 -4.17 11.18
N ARG A 145 -8.55 -4.93 10.37
CA ARG A 145 -7.09 -4.76 10.25
C ARG A 145 -6.77 -3.60 9.31
N MET A 146 -5.86 -2.72 9.74
CA MET A 146 -5.39 -1.58 8.93
C MET A 146 -4.28 -1.96 7.95
N ARG A 147 -3.49 -2.98 8.28
CA ARG A 147 -2.34 -3.45 7.51
C ARG A 147 -2.62 -4.85 7.02
N LEU A 148 -2.10 -5.19 5.84
CA LEU A 148 -2.12 -6.56 5.34
C LEU A 148 -1.34 -7.49 6.28
N GLY A 149 -1.66 -8.78 6.23
CA GLY A 149 -0.86 -9.84 6.86
C GLY A 149 0.61 -9.72 6.45
N GLY A 150 1.53 -10.00 7.37
CA GLY A 150 2.96 -9.93 7.10
C GLY A 150 3.58 -8.52 7.04
N ALA A 151 2.80 -7.43 7.03
CA ALA A 151 3.34 -6.06 6.97
C ALA A 151 4.01 -5.58 8.29
N GLY A 152 4.03 -6.43 9.32
CA GLY A 152 4.71 -6.16 10.60
C GLY A 152 6.24 -6.17 10.48
N ARG A 153 6.91 -5.95 11.62
CA ARG A 153 8.37 -6.13 11.68
C ARG A 153 8.70 -7.61 11.41
N PRO A 154 9.58 -7.93 10.45
CA PRO A 154 9.96 -9.30 10.18
C PRO A 154 10.72 -9.91 11.37
N VAL A 155 10.74 -11.24 11.43
CA VAL A 155 11.55 -11.99 12.39
C VAL A 155 13.02 -11.78 12.01
N GLN A 156 13.86 -11.40 12.98
CA GLN A 156 15.27 -11.09 12.72
C GLN A 156 16.09 -12.30 12.24
N ARG A 157 15.77 -13.48 12.76
CA ARG A 157 16.46 -14.74 12.50
C ARG A 157 15.42 -15.83 12.20
N PRO A 158 14.88 -15.85 10.97
CA PRO A 158 13.84 -16.81 10.60
C PRO A 158 14.36 -18.25 10.62
N ASP A 159 15.64 -18.45 10.31
CA ASP A 159 16.35 -19.73 10.41
C ASP A 159 16.28 -20.31 11.83
N ILE A 160 16.61 -19.51 12.85
CA ILE A 160 16.54 -19.93 14.25
C ILE A 160 15.09 -20.11 14.70
N ASP A 161 14.17 -19.26 14.22
CA ASP A 161 12.75 -19.34 14.53
C ASP A 161 12.15 -20.68 14.06
N ILE A 162 12.49 -21.10 12.84
CA ILE A 162 12.04 -22.37 12.25
C ILE A 162 12.68 -23.55 12.96
N ALA A 163 14.02 -23.56 13.11
CA ALA A 163 14.73 -24.66 13.76
C ALA A 163 14.25 -24.91 15.19
N LEU A 164 13.95 -23.84 15.95
CA LEU A 164 13.40 -23.97 17.29
C LEU A 164 11.96 -24.50 17.28
N ALA A 165 11.13 -24.08 16.32
CA ALA A 165 9.75 -24.57 16.19
C ALA A 165 9.69 -26.06 15.83
N GLU A 166 10.59 -26.52 14.95
CA GLU A 166 10.74 -27.94 14.63
C GLU A 166 11.14 -28.74 15.86
N TRP A 167 12.12 -28.26 16.62
CA TRP A 167 12.56 -28.90 17.86
C TRP A 167 11.45 -28.97 18.93
N VAL A 168 10.63 -27.91 19.06
CA VAL A 168 9.47 -27.92 19.97
C VAL A 168 8.44 -28.96 19.51
N THR A 169 8.14 -29.00 18.21
CA THR A 169 7.20 -29.96 17.62
C THR A 169 7.66 -31.40 17.84
N GLU A 170 8.95 -31.69 17.62
CA GLU A 170 9.54 -33.00 17.86
C GLU A 170 9.44 -33.42 19.33
N ARG A 171 9.77 -32.52 20.25
CA ARG A 171 9.62 -32.75 21.70
C ARG A 171 8.17 -33.08 22.07
N GLN A 172 7.20 -32.35 21.51
CA GLN A 172 5.78 -32.60 21.76
C GLN A 172 5.32 -33.96 21.19
N LYS A 173 5.77 -34.32 19.98
CA LYS A 173 5.51 -35.65 19.39
C LYS A 173 6.05 -36.78 20.26
N ASN A 174 7.22 -36.58 20.85
CA ASN A 174 7.86 -37.52 21.78
C ASN A 174 7.30 -37.46 23.21
N GLN A 175 6.18 -36.74 23.43
CA GLN A 175 5.54 -36.53 24.75
C GLN A 175 6.48 -35.99 25.84
N GLN A 176 7.54 -35.29 25.43
CA GLN A 176 8.49 -34.70 26.36
C GLN A 176 7.97 -33.34 26.86
N PRO A 177 8.22 -32.99 28.14
CA PRO A 177 7.77 -31.72 28.68
C PRO A 177 8.51 -30.55 28.02
N VAL A 178 7.74 -29.62 27.45
CA VAL A 178 8.26 -28.36 26.89
C VAL A 178 7.68 -27.20 27.69
N SER A 179 8.51 -26.60 28.55
CA SER A 179 8.14 -25.39 29.29
C SER A 179 8.72 -24.14 28.63
N ARG A 180 8.22 -22.97 29.03
CA ARG A 180 8.75 -21.66 28.61
C ARG A 180 10.25 -21.52 28.86
N SER A 181 10.72 -21.97 30.03
CA SER A 181 12.14 -21.89 30.40
C SER A 181 13.00 -22.80 29.53
N ILE A 182 12.52 -24.00 29.20
CA ILE A 182 13.24 -24.92 28.32
C ILE A 182 13.37 -24.31 26.92
N ILE A 183 12.30 -23.74 26.36
CA ILE A 183 12.33 -23.06 25.05
C ILE A 183 13.30 -21.88 25.08
N GLN A 184 13.27 -21.04 26.12
CA GLN A 184 14.18 -19.90 26.23
C GLN A 184 15.64 -20.32 26.32
N ARG A 185 15.95 -21.38 27.08
CA ARG A 185 17.32 -21.92 27.15
C ARG A 185 17.80 -22.40 25.79
N ARG A 186 16.97 -23.18 25.09
CA ARG A 186 17.30 -23.66 23.73
C ARG A 186 17.47 -22.51 22.74
N ALA A 187 16.62 -21.49 22.83
CA ALA A 187 16.76 -20.29 22.01
C ALA A 187 18.05 -19.52 22.32
N ALA A 188 18.44 -19.40 23.60
CA ALA A 188 19.68 -18.73 24.00
C ALA A 188 20.93 -19.45 23.45
N GLU A 189 20.94 -20.78 23.43
CA GLU A 189 21.99 -21.58 22.78
C GLU A 189 22.09 -21.25 21.28
N LEU A 190 20.96 -21.13 20.58
CA LEU A 190 20.94 -20.79 19.15
C LEU A 190 21.31 -19.33 18.88
N PHE A 191 21.17 -18.44 19.86
CA PHE A 191 21.39 -17.01 19.70
C PHE A 191 22.80 -16.52 20.09
N MET A 192 23.68 -17.37 20.61
CA MET A 192 24.99 -16.98 21.17
C MET A 192 25.77 -16.03 20.25
N ASP A 193 25.77 -16.27 18.93
CA ASP A 193 26.56 -15.49 17.97
C ASP A 193 25.77 -14.40 17.23
N THR A 194 24.50 -14.19 17.62
CA THR A 194 23.56 -13.37 16.81
C THR A 194 23.23 -12.01 17.43
N GLY A 195 23.65 -11.76 18.68
CA GLY A 195 23.29 -10.56 19.44
C GLY A 195 21.79 -10.44 19.76
N THR A 196 20.96 -11.42 19.39
CA THR A 196 19.53 -11.45 19.70
C THR A 196 19.29 -12.10 21.07
N LYS A 197 18.31 -11.57 21.82
CA LYS A 197 18.01 -12.04 23.18
C LYS A 197 16.73 -12.86 23.17
N ALA A 198 16.77 -14.06 23.75
CA ALA A 198 15.60 -14.90 24.05
C ALA A 198 14.73 -14.33 25.20
N SER A 199 14.39 -13.03 25.10
CA SER A 199 13.58 -12.32 26.08
C SER A 199 12.17 -12.91 26.22
N LEU A 200 11.49 -12.60 27.32
CA LEU A 200 10.09 -13.02 27.53
C LEU A 200 9.16 -12.53 26.41
N GLY A 201 9.36 -11.30 25.93
CA GLY A 201 8.60 -10.73 24.82
C GLY A 201 8.89 -11.42 23.49
N TRP A 202 10.15 -11.84 23.26
CA TRP A 202 10.50 -12.65 22.09
C TRP A 202 9.82 -14.02 22.15
N LEU A 203 9.88 -14.70 23.31
CA LEU A 203 9.23 -16.00 23.53
C LEU A 203 7.71 -15.91 23.30
N GLN A 204 7.05 -14.89 23.85
CA GLN A 204 5.59 -14.74 23.67
C GLN A 204 5.22 -14.57 22.21
N LYS A 205 6.03 -13.82 21.44
CA LYS A 205 5.83 -13.67 19.99
C LYS A 205 6.11 -14.98 19.25
N PHE A 206 7.16 -15.71 19.63
CA PHE A 206 7.48 -17.04 19.07
C PHE A 206 6.31 -18.01 19.26
N LEU A 207 5.81 -18.16 20.49
CA LEU A 207 4.67 -19.03 20.78
C LEU A 207 3.43 -18.64 19.98
N LYS A 208 3.17 -17.34 19.84
CA LYS A 208 2.03 -16.84 19.05
C LYS A 208 2.21 -17.03 17.54
N ARG A 209 3.44 -16.96 17.01
CA ARG A 209 3.72 -17.15 15.58
C ARG A 209 3.52 -18.59 15.13
N HIS A 210 3.84 -19.54 16.00
CA HIS A 210 3.81 -20.98 15.73
C HIS A 210 2.62 -21.68 16.38
N ASP A 211 1.63 -20.93 16.86
CA ASP A 211 0.41 -21.44 17.52
C ASP A 211 0.67 -22.44 18.67
N PHE A 212 1.79 -22.28 19.38
CA PHE A 212 2.13 -23.15 20.50
C PHE A 212 1.34 -22.76 21.76
N VAL A 213 0.42 -23.63 22.15
CA VAL A 213 -0.30 -23.54 23.42
C VAL A 213 0.45 -24.36 24.47
N LEU A 214 1.17 -23.68 25.36
CA LEU A 214 1.80 -24.34 26.50
C LEU A 214 0.75 -24.65 27.56
N ARG A 215 0.50 -25.94 27.80
CA ARG A 215 -0.39 -26.39 28.87
C ARG A 215 0.15 -25.88 30.21
N LYS A 216 -0.65 -25.08 30.93
CA LYS A 216 -0.33 -24.78 32.34
C LYS A 216 -0.35 -26.11 33.09
N LYS A 217 0.62 -26.37 33.96
CA LYS A 217 0.52 -27.49 34.90
C LYS A 217 -0.78 -27.29 35.67
N THR A 218 -1.75 -28.17 35.47
CA THR A 218 -2.89 -28.30 36.37
C THR A 218 -2.31 -28.68 37.72
N SER A 219 -2.46 -27.80 38.72
CA SER A 219 -2.23 -28.19 40.11
C SER A 219 -3.06 -29.43 40.37
N ALA A 220 -2.42 -30.55 40.71
CA ALA A 220 -3.11 -31.78 41.06
C ALA A 220 -4.15 -31.42 42.14
N VAL A 221 -5.42 -31.73 41.85
CA VAL A 221 -6.51 -31.60 42.81
C VAL A 221 -6.10 -32.39 44.05
N TYR A 222 -5.98 -31.71 45.18
CA TYR A 222 -5.78 -32.35 46.48
C TYR A 222 -6.96 -33.28 46.75
N GLN A 223 -6.77 -34.59 46.58
CA GLN A 223 -7.73 -35.58 47.05
C GLN A 223 -7.49 -35.75 48.55
N LYS A 224 -8.42 -35.21 49.35
CA LYS A 224 -8.46 -35.42 50.80
C LYS A 224 -8.55 -36.94 51.04
N PRO A 225 -7.66 -37.55 51.83
CA PRO A 225 -7.77 -38.97 52.13
C PRO A 225 -9.08 -39.24 52.88
N SER A 226 -9.85 -40.21 52.41
CA SER A 226 -11.04 -40.70 53.10
C SER A 226 -10.60 -41.23 54.47
N SER A 227 -11.00 -40.53 55.52
CA SER A 227 -10.87 -41.01 56.89
C SER A 227 -11.83 -42.20 57.06
N SER A 228 -11.31 -43.25 57.69
CA SER A 228 -11.89 -44.57 57.92
C SER A 228 -13.32 -44.57 58.48
#